data_AF-A0A6N6SLF3-F1
#
_entry.id   AF-A0A6N6SLF3-F1
#
_cell.length_a   1.000
_cell.length_b   1.000
_cell.length_c   1.000
_cell.angle_alpha   90.00
_cell.angle_beta   90.00
_cell.angle_gamma   90.00
#
_symmetry.space_group_name_H-M   'P 1'
#
loop_
_entity.id
_entity.type
_entity.pdbx_description
1 polymer ?
#
loop_
_entity_poly.entity_id
_entity_poly.type
_entity_poly.pdbx_seq_one_letter_code
_entity_poly.pdbx_strand_id
1 'polypeptide(L)'
;MGDIPLPAYQSEGAAGMDIRAAVAQQFIIPKGGFAAIPTNLQVEIPHGFEIQVRARSGLAFKNGIGVLNAPGTIDEDYRGEIKVILFNFGEEDFTINRGDRIAQLILGEVHRACIIETDTLSDTSRGSGGFGSTGAV
;
A
#
# COMPACT_ATOMS: atom_id res chain seq x y z
N MET A 1 -5.18 24.88 -8.04
CA MET A 1 -4.67 23.86 -7.11
C MET A 1 -5.86 23.12 -6.53
N GLY A 2 -5.82 21.79 -6.46
CA GLY A 2 -6.92 20.98 -5.92
C GLY A 2 -7.17 21.25 -4.44
N ASP A 3 -8.36 20.89 -3.96
CA ASP A 3 -8.79 21.04 -2.56
C ASP A 3 -8.18 19.99 -1.62
N ILE A 4 -7.58 18.92 -2.17
CA ILE A 4 -6.86 17.89 -1.43
C ILE A 4 -5.36 18.20 -1.44
N PRO A 5 -4.70 18.33 -0.27
CA PRO A 5 -3.26 18.52 -0.21
C PRO A 5 -2.50 17.34 -0.84
N LEU A 6 -1.36 17.65 -1.47
CA LEU A 6 -0.43 16.63 -1.95
C LEU A 6 0.04 15.72 -0.79
N PRO A 7 0.44 14.47 -1.09
CA PRO A 7 1.06 13.62 -0.09
C PRO A 7 2.28 14.29 0.54
N ALA A 8 2.44 14.13 1.85
CA ALA A 8 3.53 14.77 2.59
C ALA A 8 4.07 13.86 3.69
N TYR A 9 5.38 13.92 3.89
CA TYR A 9 6.06 13.38 5.06
C TYR A 9 5.65 14.16 6.31
N GLN A 10 5.23 13.44 7.35
CA GLN A 10 4.70 14.07 8.58
C GLN A 10 5.79 14.37 9.63
N SER A 11 7.02 13.92 9.39
CA SER A 11 8.20 14.21 10.19
C SER A 11 9.47 14.04 9.33
N GLU A 12 10.60 14.54 9.82
CA GLU A 12 11.89 14.48 9.13
C GLU A 12 12.35 13.04 8.82
N GLY A 13 12.08 12.09 9.72
CA GLY A 13 12.44 10.68 9.55
C GLY A 13 11.33 9.80 8.97
N ALA A 14 10.25 10.38 8.44
CA ALA A 14 9.14 9.59 7.91
C ALA A 14 9.54 8.86 6.62
N ALA A 15 9.36 7.54 6.58
CA ALA A 15 9.61 6.74 5.38
C ALA A 15 8.52 6.90 4.31
N GLY A 16 7.29 7.25 4.72
CA GLY A 16 6.13 7.33 3.83
C GLY A 16 5.39 8.66 3.90
N MET A 17 4.70 8.98 2.82
CA MET A 17 3.85 10.16 2.67
C MET A 17 2.39 9.76 2.86
N ASP A 18 1.66 10.42 3.76
CA ASP A 18 0.22 10.16 3.94
C ASP A 18 -0.55 10.56 2.67
N ILE A 19 -1.39 9.65 2.13
CA ILE A 19 -2.31 9.92 1.02
C ILE A 19 -3.76 10.04 1.50
N ARG A 20 -4.53 10.91 0.84
CA ARG A 20 -5.87 11.31 1.28
C ARG A 20 -6.98 10.81 0.35
N ALA A 21 -8.15 10.55 0.92
CA ALA A 21 -9.33 10.15 0.18
C ALA A 21 -9.92 11.33 -0.61
N ALA A 22 -10.28 11.08 -1.87
CA ALA A 22 -10.92 12.03 -2.77
C ALA A 22 -12.37 11.66 -3.10
N VAL A 23 -13.06 11.00 -2.17
CA VAL A 23 -14.48 10.69 -2.30
C VAL A 23 -15.28 11.98 -2.51
N ALA A 24 -16.32 11.92 -3.37
CA ALA A 24 -17.16 13.08 -3.69
C ALA A 24 -18.13 13.41 -2.54
N GLN A 25 -18.59 12.38 -1.83
CA GLN A 25 -19.44 12.44 -0.65
C GLN A 25 -18.90 11.44 0.39
N GLN A 26 -19.42 11.50 1.61
CA GLN A 26 -19.10 10.52 2.64
C GLN A 26 -19.32 9.10 2.10
N PHE A 27 -18.31 8.24 2.27
CA PHE A 27 -18.32 6.86 1.82
C PHE A 27 -18.25 5.93 3.03
N ILE A 28 -19.00 4.82 3.01
CA ILE A 28 -19.00 3.83 4.08
C ILE A 28 -18.45 2.53 3.52
N ILE A 29 -17.42 1.98 4.15
CA ILE A 29 -17.00 0.59 3.95
C ILE A 29 -17.72 -0.26 5.00
N PRO A 30 -18.67 -1.12 4.60
CA PRO A 30 -19.36 -1.98 5.54
C PRO A 30 -18.39 -2.87 6.31
N LYS A 31 -18.77 -3.32 7.50
CA LYS A 31 -18.07 -4.40 8.21
C LYS A 31 -17.85 -5.60 7.29
N GLY A 32 -16.61 -6.09 7.19
CA GLY A 32 -16.22 -7.20 6.30
C GLY A 32 -16.16 -6.83 4.81
N GLY A 33 -16.46 -5.58 4.46
CA GLY A 33 -16.43 -5.07 3.10
C GLY A 33 -15.07 -4.52 2.69
N PHE A 34 -14.96 -4.17 1.41
CA PHE A 34 -13.81 -3.49 0.84
C PHE A 34 -14.25 -2.55 -0.29
N ALA A 35 -13.44 -1.53 -0.57
CA ALA A 35 -13.69 -0.60 -1.65
C ALA A 35 -12.40 0.04 -2.18
N ALA A 36 -12.37 0.37 -3.47
CA ALA A 36 -11.32 1.18 -4.07
C ALA A 36 -11.64 2.66 -3.85
N ILE A 37 -10.87 3.30 -2.97
CA ILE A 37 -11.07 4.70 -2.59
C ILE A 37 -10.25 5.61 -3.52
N PRO A 38 -10.89 6.55 -4.24
CA PRO A 38 -10.18 7.49 -5.12
C PRO A 38 -9.30 8.43 -4.30
N THR A 39 -8.24 8.94 -4.92
CA THR A 39 -7.29 9.89 -4.30
C THR A 39 -7.11 11.16 -5.13
N ASN A 40 -7.63 11.17 -6.36
CA ASN A 40 -7.43 12.23 -7.35
C ASN A 40 -5.94 12.55 -7.58
N LEU A 41 -5.08 11.55 -7.39
CA LEU A 41 -3.64 11.65 -7.58
C LEU A 41 -3.22 10.78 -8.76
N GLN A 42 -2.52 11.38 -9.70
CA GLN A 42 -1.78 10.70 -10.76
C GLN A 42 -0.31 11.10 -10.62
N VAL A 43 0.60 10.19 -10.95
CA VAL A 43 2.04 10.41 -10.81
C VAL A 43 2.76 9.91 -12.04
N GLU A 44 3.91 10.51 -12.28
CA GLU A 44 4.97 9.94 -13.12
C GLU A 44 6.11 9.55 -12.18
N ILE A 45 6.42 8.25 -12.14
CA ILE A 45 7.47 7.74 -11.25
C ILE A 45 8.77 7.64 -12.07
N PRO A 46 9.92 8.04 -11.52
CA PRO A 46 11.20 7.88 -12.19
C PRO A 46 11.52 6.42 -12.51
N HIS A 47 12.21 6.18 -13.62
CA HIS A 47 12.64 4.83 -14.00
C HIS A 47 13.49 4.17 -12.91
N GLY A 48 13.23 2.89 -12.63
CA GLY A 48 13.90 2.12 -11.59
C GLY A 48 13.28 2.25 -10.20
N PHE A 49 12.09 2.87 -10.10
CA PHE A 49 11.34 3.00 -8.86
C PHE A 49 9.90 2.51 -9.00
N GLU A 50 9.34 2.05 -7.89
CA GLU A 50 7.91 1.85 -7.70
C GLU A 50 7.40 2.71 -6.54
N ILE A 51 6.10 2.94 -6.49
CA ILE A 51 5.45 3.42 -5.27
C ILE A 51 4.66 2.28 -4.62
N GLN A 52 4.88 2.09 -3.32
CA GLN A 52 4.17 1.12 -2.51
C GLN A 52 3.10 1.82 -1.67
N VAL A 53 1.86 1.36 -1.81
CA VAL A 53 0.72 1.77 -0.98
C VAL A 53 0.64 0.85 0.24
N ARG A 54 0.87 1.41 1.43
CA ARG A 54 0.83 0.68 2.70
C ARG A 54 -0.26 1.21 3.63
N ALA A 55 -0.77 0.33 4.50
CA ALA A 55 -1.73 0.72 5.52
C ALA A 55 -1.12 1.68 6.55
N ARG A 56 -1.96 2.53 7.16
CA ARG A 56 -1.58 3.35 8.31
C ARG A 56 -1.82 2.52 9.57
N SER A 57 -0.79 2.34 10.41
CA SER A 57 -0.87 1.50 11.62
C SER A 57 -2.01 1.91 12.55
N GLY A 58 -2.27 3.22 12.68
CA GLY A 58 -3.36 3.74 13.51
C GLY A 58 -4.76 3.31 13.02
N LEU A 59 -4.98 3.27 11.70
CA LEU A 59 -6.26 2.82 11.12
C LEU A 59 -6.41 1.30 11.24
N ALA A 60 -5.32 0.56 11.03
CA ALA A 60 -5.32 -0.89 11.19
C ALA A 60 -5.64 -1.30 12.63
N PHE A 61 -4.94 -0.72 13.61
CA PHE A 61 -5.10 -1.08 15.03
C PHE A 61 -6.43 -0.61 15.61
N LYS A 62 -6.87 0.62 15.31
CA LYS A 62 -8.07 1.21 15.96
C LYS A 62 -9.37 0.84 15.28
N ASN A 63 -9.35 0.59 13.97
CA ASN A 63 -10.56 0.46 13.16
C ASN A 63 -10.59 -0.83 12.33
N GLY A 64 -9.53 -1.65 12.36
CA GLY A 64 -9.44 -2.85 11.50
C GLY A 64 -9.32 -2.51 10.01
N ILE A 65 -8.85 -1.31 9.67
CA ILE A 65 -8.74 -0.85 8.28
C ILE A 65 -7.33 -1.08 7.75
N GLY A 66 -7.24 -1.89 6.70
CA GLY A 66 -5.99 -2.14 5.99
C GLY A 66 -6.12 -1.91 4.50
N VAL A 67 -4.99 -2.06 3.81
CA VAL A 67 -4.93 -2.05 2.34
C VAL A 67 -4.98 -3.51 1.88
N LEU A 68 -5.98 -3.88 1.10
CA LEU A 68 -6.30 -5.27 0.77
C LEU A 68 -5.19 -5.95 -0.03
N ASN A 69 -4.57 -5.20 -0.93
CA ASN A 69 -3.44 -5.65 -1.74
C ASN A 69 -2.09 -5.20 -1.16
N ALA A 70 -1.97 -5.00 0.16
CA ALA A 70 -0.75 -4.46 0.77
C ALA A 70 0.49 -5.38 0.62
N PRO A 71 1.67 -4.82 0.31
CA PRO A 71 1.86 -3.47 -0.24
C PRO A 71 1.29 -3.41 -1.67
N GLY A 72 0.48 -2.39 -1.95
CA GLY A 72 -0.04 -2.18 -3.30
C GLY A 72 1.04 -1.55 -4.18
N THR A 73 1.34 -2.13 -5.33
CA THR A 73 2.36 -1.63 -6.26
C THR A 73 1.77 -0.65 -7.26
N ILE A 74 2.44 0.48 -7.45
CA ILE A 74 2.21 1.44 -8.54
C ILE A 74 3.47 1.43 -9.43
N ASP A 75 3.30 0.93 -10.66
CA ASP A 75 4.37 0.78 -11.64
C ASP A 75 4.81 2.13 -12.24
N GLU A 76 6.06 2.18 -12.71
CA GLU A 76 6.66 3.41 -13.24
C GLU A 76 5.98 3.96 -14.51
N ASP A 77 5.33 3.09 -15.28
CA ASP A 77 4.61 3.43 -16.51
C ASP A 77 3.10 3.63 -16.28
N TYR A 78 2.62 3.47 -15.04
CA TYR A 78 1.24 3.76 -14.70
C TYR A 78 0.98 5.27 -14.72
N ARG A 79 -0.09 5.69 -15.41
CA ARG A 79 -0.55 7.09 -15.49
C ARG A 79 -2.01 7.26 -15.07
N GLY A 80 -2.64 6.20 -14.60
CA GLY A 80 -3.99 6.26 -14.07
C GLY A 80 -4.05 6.92 -12.69
N GLU A 81 -5.26 7.11 -12.18
CA GLU A 81 -5.47 7.57 -10.82
C GLU A 81 -5.06 6.48 -9.81
N ILE A 82 -4.24 6.84 -8.84
CA ILE A 82 -3.97 5.98 -7.68
C ILE A 82 -5.26 5.82 -6.88
N LYS A 83 -5.72 4.57 -6.73
CA LYS A 83 -6.82 4.22 -5.83
C LYS A 83 -6.31 3.31 -4.73
N VAL A 84 -6.80 3.51 -3.53
CA VAL A 84 -6.42 2.68 -2.37
C VAL A 84 -7.52 1.67 -2.13
N ILE A 85 -7.21 0.37 -2.28
CA ILE A 85 -8.18 -0.70 -2.01
C ILE A 85 -8.17 -0.96 -0.50
N LEU A 86 -9.10 -0.35 0.22
CA LEU A 86 -9.24 -0.54 1.66
C LEU A 86 -10.18 -1.71 1.95
N PHE A 87 -9.85 -2.50 2.97
CA PHE A 87 -10.78 -3.46 3.59
C PHE A 87 -11.11 -3.03 5.02
N ASN A 88 -12.25 -3.52 5.51
CA ASN A 88 -12.69 -3.32 6.89
C ASN A 88 -12.86 -4.66 7.62
N PHE A 89 -11.88 -5.03 8.44
CA PHE A 89 -11.97 -6.15 9.40
C PHE A 89 -12.36 -5.68 10.81
N GLY A 90 -12.74 -4.41 10.97
CA GLY A 90 -13.29 -3.89 12.21
C GLY A 90 -14.64 -4.51 12.54
N GLU A 91 -15.14 -4.20 13.73
CA GLU A 91 -16.44 -4.72 14.20
C GLU A 91 -17.63 -3.89 13.73
N GLU A 92 -17.38 -2.69 13.19
CA GLU A 92 -18.36 -1.68 12.79
C GLU A 92 -18.09 -1.19 11.37
N ASP A 93 -19.08 -0.55 10.76
CA ASP A 93 -18.93 0.16 9.49
C ASP A 93 -17.92 1.31 9.60
N PHE A 94 -17.08 1.48 8.58
CA PHE A 94 -16.05 2.51 8.57
C PHE A 94 -16.40 3.65 7.63
N THR A 95 -16.50 4.86 8.19
CA THR A 95 -16.78 6.08 7.45
C THR A 95 -15.50 6.74 6.95
N ILE A 96 -15.49 7.10 5.67
CA ILE A 96 -14.43 7.86 5.00
C ILE A 96 -15.01 9.19 4.53
N ASN A 97 -14.35 10.27 4.94
CA ASN A 97 -14.62 11.61 4.47
C ASN A 97 -13.56 12.05 3.46
N ARG A 98 -13.94 12.99 2.61
CA ARG A 98 -13.00 13.65 1.71
C ARG A 98 -11.89 14.32 2.51
N GLY A 99 -10.64 14.08 2.12
CA GLY A 99 -9.46 14.60 2.79
C GLY A 99 -8.92 13.72 3.92
N ASP A 100 -9.64 12.66 4.34
CA ASP A 100 -9.13 11.74 5.36
C ASP A 100 -7.85 11.05 4.88
N ARG A 101 -6.87 10.90 5.78
CA ARG A 101 -5.62 10.18 5.50
C ARG A 101 -5.87 8.68 5.61
N ILE A 102 -5.82 7.97 4.48
CA ILE A 102 -6.30 6.58 4.39
C ILE A 102 -5.18 5.54 4.23
N ALA A 103 -4.04 5.94 3.68
CA ALA A 103 -2.88 5.07 3.47
C ALA A 103 -1.60 5.92 3.49
N GLN A 104 -0.46 5.29 3.28
CA GLN A 104 0.82 5.98 3.08
C GLN A 104 1.53 5.41 1.85
N LEU A 105 2.22 6.27 1.12
CA LEU A 105 3.05 5.94 -0.03
C LEU A 105 4.51 5.84 0.37
N ILE A 106 5.20 4.81 -0.08
CA ILE A 106 6.66 4.67 0.05
C ILE A 106 7.24 4.57 -1.36
N LEU A 107 8.20 5.40 -1.70
CA LEU A 107 8.99 5.27 -2.92
C LEU A 107 10.09 4.22 -2.67
N GLY A 108 10.16 3.20 -3.51
CA GLY A 108 11.16 2.13 -3.40
C GLY A 108 11.91 1.95 -4.71
N GLU A 109 13.22 1.69 -4.61
CA GLU A 109 14.00 1.23 -5.76
C GLU A 109 13.59 -0.19 -6.15
N VAL A 110 13.51 -0.45 -7.45
CA VAL A 110 13.20 -1.78 -7.98
C VAL A 110 14.29 -2.25 -8.94
N HIS A 111 14.62 -3.53 -8.86
CA HIS A 111 15.55 -4.18 -9.76
C HIS A 111 14.80 -5.18 -10.65
N ARG A 112 14.89 -4.98 -11.97
CA ARG A 112 14.34 -5.95 -12.93
C ARG A 112 15.30 -7.13 -13.07
N ALA A 113 14.89 -8.29 -12.58
CA ALA A 113 15.69 -9.51 -12.71
C ALA A 113 15.78 -9.98 -14.16
N CYS A 114 16.95 -10.52 -14.53
CA CYS A 114 17.10 -11.37 -15.71
C CYS A 114 16.87 -12.82 -15.27
N ILE A 115 15.79 -13.43 -15.74
CA ILE A 115 15.42 -14.80 -15.36
C ILE A 115 16.23 -15.78 -16.23
N ILE A 116 16.92 -16.73 -15.58
CA ILE A 116 17.70 -17.80 -16.23
C ILE A 116 17.14 -19.14 -15.78
N GLU A 117 16.62 -19.93 -16.71
CA GLU A 117 16.14 -21.30 -16.48
C GLU A 117 17.32 -22.29 -16.39
N THR A 118 17.27 -23.24 -15.44
CA THR A 118 18.36 -24.20 -15.16
C THR A 118 17.81 -25.48 -14.55
N ASP A 119 18.47 -26.62 -14.80
CA ASP A 119 18.12 -27.91 -14.22
C ASP A 119 18.59 -28.08 -12.76
N THR A 120 19.50 -27.20 -12.29
CA THR A 120 20.11 -27.31 -10.94
C THR A 120 20.29 -25.95 -10.28
N LEU A 121 20.17 -25.93 -8.94
CA LEU A 121 20.49 -24.78 -8.07
C LEU A 121 21.73 -25.08 -7.23
N SER A 122 22.45 -24.05 -6.80
CA SER A 122 23.58 -24.19 -5.86
C SER A 122 23.11 -24.51 -4.44
N ASP A 123 23.89 -25.33 -3.73
CA ASP A 123 23.60 -25.64 -2.33
C ASP A 123 23.74 -24.41 -1.40
N THR A 124 22.87 -24.34 -0.39
CA THR A 124 22.95 -23.35 0.69
C THR A 124 22.67 -24.02 2.03
N SER A 125 23.08 -23.39 3.14
CA SER A 125 22.79 -23.90 4.49
C SER A 125 21.30 -23.99 4.80
N ARG A 126 20.45 -23.18 4.15
CA ARG A 126 18.98 -23.21 4.31
C ARG A 126 18.32 -24.29 3.45
N GLY A 127 18.87 -24.57 2.26
CA GLY A 127 18.31 -25.55 1.32
C GLY A 127 16.80 -25.33 1.06
N SER A 128 16.02 -26.39 1.15
CA SER A 128 14.55 -26.37 0.99
C SER A 128 13.76 -26.00 2.26
N GLY A 129 14.40 -25.52 3.33
CA GLY A 129 13.75 -25.16 4.58
C GLY A 129 12.92 -23.85 4.51
N GLY A 130 11.63 -23.94 4.83
CA GLY A 130 10.70 -22.79 4.92
C GLY A 130 9.64 -22.97 6.02
N PHE A 131 8.76 -21.99 6.21
CA PHE A 131 7.61 -22.06 7.14
C PHE A 131 7.96 -22.41 8.60
N GLY A 132 8.88 -21.67 9.21
CA GLY A 132 9.26 -21.90 10.62
C GLY A 132 10.31 -23.01 10.81
N SER A 133 10.99 -23.42 9.75
CA SER A 133 12.06 -24.44 9.76
C SER A 133 13.27 -24.12 10.66
N THR A 134 13.34 -22.93 11.26
CA THR A 134 14.36 -22.56 12.25
C THR A 134 13.91 -22.73 13.70
N GLY A 135 12.64 -23.11 13.94
CA GLY A 135 12.11 -23.46 15.26
C GLY A 135 12.17 -22.34 16.31
N ALA A 136 11.04 -21.65 16.49
CA ALA A 136 10.63 -21.07 17.77
C ALA A 136 9.11 -20.92 17.73
N VAL A 137 8.40 -21.82 18.42
CA VAL A 137 7.08 -21.52 18.97
C VAL A 137 7.32 -20.89 20.34
#